data_AF-A0A326GB21-F1
#
_entry.id   AF-A0A326GB21-F1
#
_cell.length_a   1.000
_cell.length_b   1.000
_cell.length_c   1.000
_cell.angle_alpha   90.00
_cell.angle_beta   90.00
_cell.angle_gamma   90.00
#
_symmetry.space_group_name_H-M   'P 1'
#
loop_
_entity.id
_entity.type
_entity.pdbx_description
1 polymer ?
#
loop_
_entity_poly.entity_id
_entity_poly.type
_entity_poly.pdbx_seq_one_letter_code
_entity_poly.pdbx_strand_id
1 'polypeptide(L)' 'GPVTVPSMFMQALPYILTVVILAGFIGRATPPRAGGEPYVKER' A
#
# COMPACT_ATOMS: atom_id res chain seq x y z
N GLY A 1 -12.18 -22.15 25.73
CA GLY A 1 -11.51 -23.16 24.88
C GLY A 1 -10.32 -22.52 24.20
N PRO A 2 -9.27 -23.27 23.84
CA PRO A 2 -8.09 -22.67 23.22
C PRO A 2 -8.52 -22.05 21.88
N VAL A 3 -8.11 -20.81 21.65
CA VAL A 3 -8.38 -20.13 20.38
C VAL A 3 -7.59 -20.86 19.29
N THR A 4 -8.27 -21.64 18.47
CA THR A 4 -7.69 -22.27 17.28
C THR A 4 -7.49 -21.20 16.21
N VAL A 5 -6.24 -20.78 16.01
CA VAL A 5 -5.89 -19.86 14.91
C VAL A 5 -5.92 -20.67 13.60
N PRO A 6 -6.74 -20.27 12.60
CA PRO A 6 -6.79 -20.95 11.31
C PRO A 6 -5.42 -20.94 10.63
N SER A 7 -5.03 -22.07 10.03
CA SER A 7 -3.76 -22.19 9.29
C SER A 7 -3.64 -21.18 8.15
N MET A 8 -4.76 -20.83 7.50
CA MET A 8 -4.82 -19.79 6.46
C MET A 8 -4.30 -18.43 6.95
N PHE A 9 -4.53 -18.09 8.22
CA PHE A 9 -4.09 -16.82 8.79
C PHE A 9 -2.58 -16.82 8.99
N MET A 10 -2.04 -17.93 9.52
CA MET A 10 -0.60 -18.11 9.65
C MET A 10 0.11 -18.11 8.29
N GLN A 11 -0.50 -18.71 7.27
CA GLN A 11 0.04 -18.72 5.90
C GLN A 11 0.00 -17.34 5.23
N ALA A 12 -0.94 -16.48 5.60
CA ALA A 12 -1.04 -15.11 5.08
C ALA A 12 -0.06 -14.13 5.74
N LEU A 13 0.54 -14.48 6.90
CA LEU A 13 1.44 -13.59 7.65
C LEU A 13 2.55 -12.93 6.81
N PRO A 14 3.26 -13.63 5.90
CA PRO A 14 4.31 -13.00 5.10
C PRO A 14 3.77 -11.85 4.24
N TYR A 15 2.61 -12.04 3.60
CA TYR A 15 2.00 -11.03 2.74
C TYR A 15 1.41 -9.87 3.53
N ILE A 16 0.81 -10.14 4.69
CA ILE A 16 0.32 -9.08 5.58
C ILE A 16 1.50 -8.23 6.07
N LEU A 17 2.61 -8.88 6.44
CA LEU A 17 3.81 -8.18 6.88
C LEU A 17 4.38 -7.28 5.78
N THR A 18 4.45 -7.73 4.52
CA THR A 18 4.92 -6.87 3.43
C THR A 18 4.00 -5.66 3.23
N VAL A 19 2.68 -5.84 3.27
CA VAL A 19 1.73 -4.72 3.15
C VAL A 19 1.90 -3.73 4.30
N VAL A 20 2.08 -4.21 5.54
CA VAL A 20 2.31 -3.34 6.70
C VAL A 20 3.62 -2.57 6.57
N ILE A 21 4.69 -3.22 6.10
CA ILE A 21 5.97 -2.57 5.81
C ILE A 21 5.77 -1.53 4.70
N LEU A 22 5.22 -1.90 3.55
CA LEU A 22 4.98 -0.97 2.44
C LEU A 22 4.15 0.23 2.92
N ALA A 23 3.05 0.01 3.65
CA ALA A 23 2.22 1.07 4.19
C ALA A 23 2.95 1.94 5.22
N GLY A 24 3.78 1.35 6.09
CA GLY A 24 4.54 2.05 7.11
C GLY A 24 5.72 2.85 6.55
N PHE A 25 6.36 2.37 5.48
CA PHE A 25 7.59 2.96 4.94
C PHE A 25 7.39 3.81 3.67
N ILE A 26 6.33 3.61 2.87
CA ILE A 26 6.09 4.39 1.63
C ILE A 26 5.59 5.82 1.93
N GLY A 27 5.11 6.10 3.14
CA GLY A 27 4.70 7.44 3.55
C GLY A 27 3.46 7.95 2.77
N ARG A 28 3.26 9.28 2.77
CA ARG A 28 2.13 9.92 2.07
C ARG A 28 2.38 9.94 0.56
N ALA A 29 1.45 9.39 -0.22
CA ALA A 29 1.44 9.58 -1.66
C ALA A 29 1.34 11.08 -1.99
N THR A 30 2.43 11.67 -2.49
CA THR A 30 2.44 13.07 -2.96
C THR A 30 2.02 13.05 -4.43
N PRO A 31 0.83 13.56 -4.78
CA PRO A 31 0.38 13.57 -6.16
C PRO A 31 1.29 14.46 -7.03
N PRO A 32 1.39 14.18 -8.34
CA PRO A 32 2.19 15.00 -9.24
C PRO A 32 1.61 16.41 -9.34
N ARG A 33 2.49 17.44 -9.33
CA ARG A 33 2.08 18.85 -9.45
C ARG A 33 1.28 19.13 -10.73
N ALA A 34 1.65 18.46 -11.83
CA ALA A 34 0.95 18.53 -13.11
C ALA A 34 -0.46 17.89 -13.10
N GLY A 35 -0.90 17.26 -12.00
CA GLY A 35 -2.25 16.70 -11.90
C GLY A 35 -3.37 17.76 -11.98
N GLY A 36 -3.06 19.02 -11.69
CA GLY A 36 -4.01 20.14 -11.78
C GLY A 36 -3.73 21.13 -12.91
N GLU A 37 -2.60 21.00 -13.62
CA GLU A 37 -2.22 21.91 -14.70
C GLU A 37 -2.47 21.25 -16.06
N PRO A 38 -3.38 21.79 -16.89
CA PRO A 38 -3.59 21.31 -18.24
C PRO A 38 -2.30 21.40 -19.07
N TYR A 39 -2.00 20.34 -19.82
CA TYR A 39 -0.89 20.36 -20.78
C TYR A 39 -1.15 21.36 -21.91
N VAL A 40 -0.21 22.29 -22.13
CA VAL A 40 -0.26 23.27 -23.22
C VAL A 40 0.70 22.82 -24.33
N LYS A 41 0.19 22.69 -25.56
CA LYS A 41 1.02 22.38 -26.74
C LYS A 41 1.67 23.66 -27.27
N GLU A 42 2.96 23.62 -27.57
CA GLU A 42 3.64 24.67 -28.34
C GLU A 42 3.21 24.61 -29.81
N ARG A 43 3.15 25.78 -30.46
CA ARG A 43 2.63 25.96 -31.83
C ARG A 43 3.67 25.65 -32.90
#